data_AF-A0A529KM54-F1
#
_entry.id   AF-A0A529KM54-F1
#
_cell.length_a   1.000
_cell.length_b   1.000
_cell.length_c   1.000
_cell.angle_alpha   90.00
_cell.angle_beta   90.00
_cell.angle_gamma   90.00
#
_symmetry.space_group_name_H-M   'P 1'
#
loop_
_entity.id
_entity.type
_entity.pdbx_description
1 polymer ?
#
loop_
_entity_poly.entity_id
_entity_poly.type
_entity_poly.pdbx_seq_one_letter_code
_entity_poly.pdbx_strand_id
1 'polypeptide(L)'
;KGRDAFAFDPISSPYLEIADDLLIRTPYSKTLLRELHEIPWASWDNELRAWRVPFRSYEELRRRWPIIEEAARHSEPEERKRRREAESDSEAQRTRRLRYAERRRHRYPVPSEDLPPMGRPVATEQCGVVVFTDVSGELVEPSVLAAFYPHARRTDIDYAWGTWRSATLTELIRTWPARREASEMERSRGWWQPTLPELRVARRNARTIERRRRNRDLGPTS
;
A
#
# COMPACT_ATOMS: atom_id res chain seq x y z
N LYS A 1 -33.82 49.04 -14.26
CA LYS A 1 -33.24 50.00 -13.29
C LYS A 1 -32.83 49.21 -12.05
N GLY A 2 -31.54 49.15 -11.73
CA GLY A 2 -31.02 48.49 -10.52
C GLY A 2 -29.95 47.40 -10.75
N ARG A 3 -29.00 47.60 -11.67
CA ARG A 3 -27.74 46.84 -11.74
C ARG A 3 -26.63 47.87 -11.65
N ASP A 4 -25.95 47.90 -10.51
CA ASP A 4 -24.61 48.46 -10.24
C ASP A 4 -24.54 48.98 -8.80
N ALA A 5 -23.88 48.22 -7.93
CA ALA A 5 -23.44 48.73 -6.62
C ALA A 5 -22.22 48.01 -6.01
N PHE A 6 -21.53 47.13 -6.75
CA PHE A 6 -20.27 46.60 -6.26
C PHE A 6 -19.27 46.47 -7.41
N ALA A 7 -18.35 47.43 -7.48
CA ALA A 7 -17.13 47.29 -8.26
C ALA A 7 -16.24 46.23 -7.58
N PHE A 8 -16.55 44.96 -7.80
CA PHE A 8 -15.69 43.85 -7.42
C PHE A 8 -14.61 43.70 -8.48
N ASP A 9 -13.35 43.67 -8.06
CA ASP A 9 -12.22 43.29 -8.90
C ASP A 9 -12.26 41.77 -9.07
N PRO A 10 -12.70 41.23 -10.22
CA PRO A 10 -13.08 39.83 -10.33
C PRO A 10 -11.84 38.93 -10.29
N ILE A 11 -11.85 37.95 -9.39
CA ILE A 11 -10.88 36.85 -9.42
C ILE A 11 -11.11 36.07 -10.73
N SER A 12 -10.19 36.22 -11.69
CA SER A 12 -10.23 35.46 -12.94
C SER A 12 -9.48 34.14 -12.74
N SER A 13 -10.22 33.06 -12.54
CA SER A 13 -9.64 31.71 -12.40
C SER A 13 -10.54 30.66 -13.04
N PRO A 14 -9.99 29.63 -13.69
CA PRO A 14 -10.76 28.55 -14.34
C PRO A 14 -11.59 27.72 -13.35
N TYR A 15 -11.36 27.89 -12.05
CA TYR A 15 -11.98 27.15 -10.97
C TYR A 15 -13.12 27.90 -10.27
N LEU A 16 -13.33 29.17 -10.62
CA LEU A 16 -14.35 30.04 -10.04
C LEU A 16 -15.38 30.42 -11.11
N GLU A 17 -16.64 30.14 -10.83
CA GLU A 17 -17.79 30.52 -11.66
C GLU A 17 -18.65 31.50 -10.85
N ILE A 18 -18.98 32.66 -11.45
CA ILE A 18 -19.79 33.70 -10.81
C ILE A 18 -21.23 33.56 -11.28
N ALA A 19 -22.15 33.20 -10.38
CA ALA A 19 -23.58 33.10 -10.62
C ALA A 19 -24.34 33.98 -9.62
N ASP A 20 -25.50 33.54 -9.11
CA ASP A 20 -26.19 34.20 -7.98
C ASP A 20 -25.37 34.13 -6.68
N ASP A 21 -24.41 33.20 -6.60
CA ASP A 21 -23.35 33.06 -5.60
C ASP A 21 -22.02 32.71 -6.29
N LEU A 22 -20.92 32.68 -5.54
CA LEU A 22 -19.61 32.25 -6.03
C LEU A 22 -19.55 30.72 -5.99
N LEU A 23 -19.40 30.09 -7.16
CA LEU A 23 -19.34 28.64 -7.30
C LEU A 23 -17.90 28.20 -7.57
N ILE A 24 -17.37 27.30 -6.74
CA ILE A 24 -16.01 26.78 -6.88
C ILE A 24 -16.06 25.33 -7.32
N ARG A 25 -15.57 25.06 -8.54
CA ARG A 25 -15.53 23.74 -9.16
C ARG A 25 -14.10 23.24 -9.24
N THR A 26 -13.62 22.57 -8.20
CA THR A 26 -12.23 22.11 -8.10
C THR A 26 -12.11 20.61 -7.86
N PRO A 27 -11.00 19.98 -8.30
CA PRO A 27 -10.69 18.59 -7.95
C PRO A 27 -10.53 18.39 -6.44
N TYR A 28 -10.87 17.21 -5.94
CA TYR A 28 -10.75 16.88 -4.52
C TYR A 28 -9.31 17.04 -4.01
N SER A 29 -9.12 17.91 -3.03
CA SER A 29 -7.86 18.11 -2.31
C SER A 29 -8.12 18.40 -0.83
N LYS A 30 -7.38 17.74 0.06
CA LYS A 30 -7.54 17.96 1.52
C LYS A 30 -7.17 19.37 1.92
N THR A 31 -6.13 19.93 1.30
CA THR A 31 -5.69 21.31 1.55
C THR A 31 -6.79 22.28 1.12
N LEU A 32 -7.33 22.09 -0.09
CA LEU A 32 -8.42 22.92 -0.61
C LEU A 32 -9.68 22.86 0.27
N LEU A 33 -10.09 21.66 0.69
CA LEU A 33 -11.25 21.49 1.57
C LEU A 33 -11.06 22.18 2.93
N ARG A 34 -9.84 22.14 3.48
CA ARG A 34 -9.52 22.86 4.71
C ARG A 34 -9.70 24.36 4.51
N GLU A 35 -9.12 24.93 3.46
CA GLU A 35 -9.25 26.37 3.19
C GLU A 35 -10.70 26.79 2.93
N LEU A 36 -11.51 25.95 2.26
CA LEU A 36 -12.93 26.21 2.01
C LEU A 36 -13.80 26.12 3.28
N HIS A 37 -13.47 25.20 4.19
CA HIS A 37 -14.18 25.11 5.48
C HIS A 37 -13.95 26.33 6.38
N GLU A 38 -12.80 26.99 6.25
CA GLU A 38 -12.49 28.19 7.02
C GLU A 38 -13.25 29.42 6.49
N ILE A 39 -13.83 29.36 5.28
CA ILE A 39 -14.60 30.46 4.71
C ILE A 39 -16.00 30.47 5.33
N PRO A 40 -16.42 31.58 5.98
CA PRO A 40 -17.74 31.69 6.57
C PRO A 40 -18.84 31.48 5.53
N TRP A 41 -19.87 30.70 5.90
CA TRP A 41 -21.03 30.38 5.05
C TRP A 41 -20.71 29.63 3.75
N ALA A 42 -19.47 29.17 3.56
CA ALA A 42 -19.15 28.24 2.49
C ALA A 42 -19.84 26.90 2.75
N SER A 43 -20.53 26.38 1.74
CA SER A 43 -21.19 25.09 1.82
C SER A 43 -21.01 24.30 0.54
N TRP A 44 -20.96 22.98 0.68
CA TRP A 44 -20.95 22.10 -0.47
C TRP A 44 -22.38 21.93 -1.01
N ASP A 45 -22.58 22.23 -2.29
CA ASP A 45 -23.81 21.96 -3.01
C ASP A 45 -23.68 20.63 -3.76
N ASN A 46 -24.50 19.65 -3.36
CA ASN A 46 -24.52 18.31 -3.96
C ASN A 46 -25.11 18.28 -5.38
N GLU A 47 -26.05 19.18 -5.70
CA GLU A 47 -26.71 19.24 -7.01
C GLU A 47 -25.77 19.84 -8.05
N LEU A 48 -25.12 20.95 -7.71
CA LEU A 48 -24.16 21.63 -8.58
C LEU A 48 -22.78 20.97 -8.58
N ARG A 49 -22.53 20.07 -7.61
CA ARG A 49 -21.22 19.46 -7.32
C ARG A 49 -20.12 20.51 -7.20
N ALA A 50 -20.43 21.58 -6.49
CA ALA A 50 -19.58 22.75 -6.36
C ALA A 50 -19.70 23.31 -4.93
N TRP A 51 -18.66 24.01 -4.50
CA TRP A 51 -18.76 24.80 -3.28
C TRP A 51 -19.48 26.11 -3.58
N ARG A 52 -20.55 26.38 -2.85
CA ARG A 52 -21.27 27.65 -2.87
C ARG A 52 -20.69 28.54 -1.78
N VAL A 53 -20.21 29.71 -2.18
CA VAL A 53 -19.73 30.77 -1.28
C VAL A 53 -20.57 32.02 -1.54
N PRO A 54 -21.33 32.49 -0.54
CA PRO A 54 -22.10 33.72 -0.68
C PRO A 54 -21.21 34.94 -0.93
N PHE A 55 -21.67 35.92 -1.72
CA PHE A 55 -20.91 37.14 -2.03
C PHE A 55 -20.43 37.92 -0.79
N ARG A 56 -21.16 37.85 0.32
CA ARG A 56 -20.75 38.45 1.61
C ARG A 56 -19.40 37.91 2.14
N SER A 57 -18.99 36.73 1.69
CA SER A 57 -17.74 36.07 2.05
C SER A 57 -16.65 36.26 0.99
N TYR A 58 -16.87 37.15 0.00
CA TYR A 58 -15.94 37.36 -1.11
C TYR A 58 -14.56 37.81 -0.67
N GLU A 59 -14.45 38.72 0.29
CA GLU A 59 -13.16 39.21 0.80
C GLU A 59 -12.33 38.09 1.45
N GLU A 60 -12.99 37.17 2.16
CA GLU A 60 -12.32 36.03 2.78
C GLU A 60 -11.90 34.99 1.73
N LEU A 61 -12.77 34.76 0.73
CA LEU A 61 -12.42 33.94 -0.44
C LEU A 61 -11.23 34.53 -1.18
N ARG A 62 -11.20 35.85 -1.43
CA ARG A 62 -10.12 36.56 -2.13
C ARG A 62 -8.78 36.42 -1.41
N ARG A 63 -8.77 36.52 -0.08
CA ARG A 63 -7.56 36.33 0.74
C ARG A 63 -6.99 34.91 0.62
N ARG A 64 -7.86 33.89 0.55
CA ARG A 64 -7.47 32.47 0.50
C ARG A 64 -7.36 31.92 -0.93
N TRP A 65 -7.82 32.66 -1.93
CA TRP A 65 -7.86 32.21 -3.33
C TRP A 65 -6.51 31.71 -3.86
N PRO A 66 -5.36 32.39 -3.62
CA PRO A 66 -4.08 31.91 -4.11
C PRO A 66 -3.73 30.50 -3.61
N ILE A 67 -4.06 30.20 -2.34
CA ILE A 67 -3.81 28.88 -1.72
C ILE A 67 -4.77 27.84 -2.31
N ILE A 68 -6.03 28.21 -2.51
CA ILE A 68 -7.06 27.34 -3.10
C ILE A 68 -6.69 26.99 -4.55
N GLU A 69 -6.28 27.98 -5.34
CA GLU A 69 -5.88 27.82 -6.75
C GLU A 69 -4.61 26.99 -6.90
N GLU A 70 -3.59 27.25 -6.08
CA GLU A 70 -2.37 26.44 -6.06
C GLU A 70 -2.66 24.99 -5.64
N ALA A 71 -3.51 24.80 -4.62
CA ALA A 71 -3.93 23.47 -4.18
C ALA A 71 -4.79 22.74 -5.23
N ALA A 72 -5.61 23.47 -6.00
CA ALA A 72 -6.40 22.94 -7.10
C ALA A 72 -5.49 22.48 -8.24
N ARG A 73 -4.55 23.32 -8.68
CA ARG A 73 -3.54 23.02 -9.70
C ARG A 73 -2.71 21.79 -9.33
N HIS A 74 -2.16 21.75 -8.12
CA HIS A 74 -1.40 20.59 -7.63
C HIS A 74 -2.20 19.30 -7.49
N SER A 75 -3.53 19.41 -7.42
CA SER A 75 -4.43 18.28 -7.29
C SER A 75 -5.05 17.86 -8.61
N GLU A 76 -4.72 18.55 -9.71
CA GLU A 76 -5.13 18.17 -11.04
C GLU A 76 -4.70 16.71 -11.31
N PRO A 77 -5.59 15.90 -11.91
CA PRO A 77 -5.30 14.51 -12.26
C PRO A 77 -4.00 14.35 -13.04
N GLU A 78 -3.64 15.34 -13.86
CA GLU A 78 -2.42 15.35 -14.66
C GLU A 78 -1.16 15.53 -13.82
N GLU A 79 -1.16 16.39 -12.80
CA GLU A 79 0.01 16.58 -11.94
C GLU A 79 0.19 15.40 -10.98
N ARG A 80 -0.92 14.77 -10.55
CA ARG A 80 -0.87 13.48 -9.85
C ARG A 80 -0.32 12.36 -10.72
N LYS A 81 -0.68 12.35 -12.01
CA LYS A 81 -0.16 11.39 -12.98
C LYS A 81 1.34 11.61 -13.22
N ARG A 82 1.77 12.86 -13.44
CA ARG A 82 3.19 13.22 -13.58
C ARG A 82 4.03 12.87 -12.35
N ARG A 83 3.53 13.06 -11.12
CA ARG A 83 4.22 12.61 -9.89
C ARG A 83 4.31 11.10 -9.80
N ARG A 84 3.23 10.38 -10.14
CA ARG A 84 3.25 8.90 -10.17
C ARG A 84 4.18 8.36 -11.25
N GLU A 85 4.31 9.04 -12.37
CA GLU A 85 5.23 8.70 -13.46
C GLU A 85 6.68 8.99 -13.04
N ALA A 86 6.96 10.15 -12.44
CA ALA A 86 8.28 10.47 -11.89
C ALA A 86 8.69 9.52 -10.74
N GLU A 87 7.75 9.13 -9.88
CA GLU A 87 7.98 8.12 -8.83
C GLU A 87 8.15 6.71 -9.45
N SER A 88 7.41 6.40 -10.53
CA SER A 88 7.53 5.16 -11.32
C SER A 88 8.92 4.92 -11.89
N ASP A 89 9.61 5.98 -12.29
CA ASP A 89 10.96 5.88 -12.83
C ASP A 89 12.07 5.80 -11.78
N SER A 90 11.73 5.93 -10.49
CA SER A 90 12.70 5.74 -9.42
C SER A 90 13.24 4.30 -9.40
N GLU A 91 14.56 4.17 -9.24
CA GLU A 91 15.22 2.88 -9.00
C GLU A 91 14.65 2.16 -7.77
N ALA A 92 14.19 2.90 -6.77
CA ALA A 92 13.52 2.34 -5.60
C ALA A 92 12.21 1.63 -5.96
N GLN A 93 11.47 2.14 -6.96
CA GLN A 93 10.26 1.48 -7.43
C GLN A 93 10.58 0.26 -8.30
N ARG A 94 11.61 0.35 -9.15
CA ARG A 94 12.09 -0.80 -9.96
C ARG A 94 12.52 -1.97 -9.05
N THR A 95 13.33 -1.70 -8.03
CA THR A 95 13.76 -2.72 -7.05
C THR A 95 12.59 -3.30 -6.24
N ARG A 96 11.61 -2.47 -5.83
CA ARG A 96 10.37 -2.95 -5.20
C ARG A 96 9.55 -3.86 -6.11
N ARG A 97 9.40 -3.50 -7.40
CA ARG A 97 8.69 -4.33 -8.39
C ARG A 97 9.37 -5.68 -8.57
N LEU A 98 10.70 -5.69 -8.71
CA LEU A 98 11.48 -6.93 -8.81
C LEU A 98 11.31 -7.82 -7.57
N ARG A 99 11.45 -7.26 -6.36
CA ARG A 99 11.24 -8.01 -5.11
C ARG A 99 9.82 -8.56 -4.98
N TYR A 100 8.84 -7.78 -5.43
CA TYR A 100 7.44 -8.21 -5.39
C TYR A 100 7.14 -9.30 -6.41
N ALA A 101 7.69 -9.20 -7.62
CA ALA A 101 7.61 -10.25 -8.63
C ALA A 101 8.27 -11.55 -8.15
N GLU A 102 9.42 -11.44 -7.49
CA GLU A 102 10.12 -12.62 -6.93
C GLU A 102 9.29 -13.30 -5.83
N ARG A 103 8.74 -12.53 -4.89
CA ARG A 103 7.84 -13.09 -3.85
C ARG A 103 6.62 -13.81 -4.41
N ARG A 104 6.08 -13.36 -5.54
CA ARG A 104 4.91 -14.00 -6.19
C ARG A 104 5.23 -15.36 -6.82
N ARG A 105 6.51 -15.68 -7.03
CA ARG A 105 6.92 -17.00 -7.53
C ARG A 105 6.76 -18.09 -6.49
N HIS A 106 6.52 -17.74 -5.22
CA HIS A 106 6.37 -18.68 -4.10
C HIS A 106 7.51 -19.70 -4.02
N ARG A 107 8.71 -19.23 -4.36
CA ARG A 107 9.97 -19.96 -4.24
C ARG A 107 10.81 -19.34 -3.13
N TYR A 108 11.61 -20.16 -2.47
CA TYR A 108 12.49 -19.75 -1.38
C TYR A 108 13.77 -20.58 -1.42
N PRO A 109 14.95 -19.97 -1.28
CA PRO A 109 16.20 -20.72 -1.26
C PRO A 109 16.30 -21.55 0.01
N VAL A 110 16.58 -22.83 -0.15
CA VAL A 110 16.71 -23.80 0.94
C VAL A 110 18.12 -24.41 0.86
N PRO A 111 18.86 -24.51 1.97
CA PRO A 111 20.14 -25.20 1.98
C PRO A 111 20.00 -26.67 1.57
N SER A 112 20.81 -27.13 0.62
CA SER A 112 20.71 -28.51 0.09
C SER A 112 21.03 -29.57 1.15
N GLU A 113 21.86 -29.22 2.14
CA GLU A 113 22.24 -30.11 3.24
C GLU A 113 21.21 -30.17 4.38
N ASP A 114 20.38 -29.12 4.54
CA ASP A 114 19.42 -29.02 5.66
C ASP A 114 18.05 -28.54 5.16
N LEU A 115 17.30 -29.52 4.65
CA LEU A 115 15.96 -29.32 4.08
C LEU A 115 14.91 -29.11 5.18
N PRO A 116 13.94 -28.20 4.99
CA PRO A 116 12.87 -27.96 5.94
C PRO A 116 11.93 -29.17 6.01
N PRO A 117 11.25 -29.36 7.15
CA PRO A 117 10.24 -30.40 7.27
C PRO A 117 9.06 -30.11 6.34
N MET A 118 8.87 -30.98 5.35
CA MET A 118 7.77 -30.87 4.38
C MET A 118 6.40 -30.95 5.06
N GLY A 119 5.46 -30.13 4.59
CA GLY A 119 4.09 -30.11 5.12
C GLY A 119 3.95 -29.54 6.53
N ARG A 120 5.03 -29.06 7.16
CA ARG A 120 4.99 -28.43 8.48
C ARG A 120 5.20 -26.91 8.39
N PRO A 121 4.47 -26.11 9.20
CA PRO A 121 4.71 -24.68 9.26
C PRO A 121 6.08 -24.35 9.85
N VAL A 122 6.89 -23.63 9.09
CA VAL A 122 8.20 -23.12 9.49
C VAL A 122 8.25 -21.61 9.33
N ALA A 123 8.97 -20.93 10.21
CA ALA A 123 9.24 -19.51 10.07
C ALA A 123 10.42 -19.29 9.12
N THR A 124 10.34 -18.22 8.34
CA THR A 124 11.35 -17.77 7.40
C THR A 124 11.60 -16.28 7.59
N GLU A 125 12.81 -15.83 7.29
CA GLU A 125 13.22 -14.44 7.48
C GLU A 125 12.37 -13.45 6.66
N GLN A 126 12.00 -13.82 5.42
CA GLN A 126 11.37 -12.89 4.49
C GLN A 126 9.91 -13.18 4.16
N CYS A 127 9.47 -14.42 4.31
CA CYS A 127 8.12 -14.86 3.95
C CYS A 127 7.23 -15.11 5.18
N GLY A 128 7.79 -15.02 6.40
CA GLY A 128 7.07 -15.31 7.64
C GLY A 128 6.84 -16.81 7.80
N VAL A 129 5.71 -17.20 8.41
CA VAL A 129 5.39 -18.61 8.64
C VAL A 129 4.74 -19.23 7.39
N VAL A 130 5.46 -20.16 6.77
CA VAL A 130 5.08 -20.83 5.51
C VAL A 130 5.16 -22.35 5.66
N VAL A 131 4.53 -23.06 4.73
CA VAL A 131 4.63 -24.52 4.63
C VAL A 131 5.33 -24.85 3.32
N PHE A 132 6.47 -25.55 3.39
CA PHE A 132 7.14 -26.06 2.20
C PHE A 132 6.38 -27.26 1.64
N THR A 133 6.15 -27.23 0.34
CA THR A 133 5.40 -28.27 -0.40
C THR A 133 6.32 -29.19 -1.16
N ASP A 134 7.40 -28.65 -1.71
CA ASP A 134 8.36 -29.39 -2.51
C ASP A 134 9.70 -28.64 -2.54
N VAL A 135 10.79 -29.35 -2.81
CA VAL A 135 12.11 -28.77 -3.09
C VAL A 135 12.59 -29.28 -4.44
N SER A 136 12.70 -28.38 -5.40
CA SER A 136 13.32 -28.68 -6.68
C SER A 136 14.84 -28.80 -6.47
N GLY A 137 15.47 -29.81 -7.07
CA GLY A 137 16.93 -29.95 -7.10
C GLY A 137 17.66 -28.91 -7.96
N GLU A 138 16.97 -27.86 -8.41
CA GLU A 138 17.57 -26.74 -9.13
C GLU A 138 18.33 -25.84 -8.16
N LEU A 139 19.62 -25.68 -8.40
CA LEU A 139 20.49 -24.81 -7.61
C LEU A 139 20.16 -23.34 -7.87
N VAL A 140 20.20 -22.54 -6.81
CA VAL A 140 19.95 -21.10 -6.87
C VAL A 140 21.21 -20.38 -7.33
N GLU A 141 21.06 -19.52 -8.33
CA GLU A 141 22.16 -18.68 -8.81
C GLU A 141 22.63 -17.71 -7.70
N PRO A 142 23.94 -17.60 -7.42
CA PRO A 142 24.47 -16.73 -6.37
C PRO A 142 24.09 -15.25 -6.52
N SER A 143 23.93 -14.77 -7.76
CA SER A 143 23.51 -13.41 -8.07
C SER A 143 22.08 -13.11 -7.56
N VAL A 144 21.17 -14.08 -7.71
CA VAL A 144 19.78 -14.01 -7.24
C VAL A 144 19.71 -14.08 -5.71
N LEU A 145 20.52 -14.92 -5.08
CA LEU A 145 20.65 -14.98 -3.62
C LEU A 145 21.06 -13.63 -3.03
N ALA A 146 22.13 -13.02 -3.57
CA ALA A 146 22.63 -11.74 -3.09
C ALA A 146 21.60 -10.61 -3.29
N ALA A 147 20.84 -10.62 -4.38
CA ALA A 147 19.89 -9.57 -4.72
C ALA A 147 18.58 -9.63 -3.89
N PHE A 148 18.05 -10.84 -3.66
CA PHE A 148 16.72 -11.03 -3.07
C PHE A 148 16.73 -11.65 -1.67
N TYR A 149 17.74 -12.45 -1.34
CA TYR A 149 17.80 -13.27 -0.12
C TYR A 149 19.07 -13.03 0.70
N PRO A 150 19.29 -11.81 1.25
CA PRO A 150 20.49 -11.45 2.01
C PRO A 150 20.73 -12.26 3.29
N HIS A 151 19.87 -13.18 3.70
CA HIS A 151 20.13 -14.09 4.83
C HIS A 151 20.93 -15.34 4.39
N ALA A 152 20.82 -15.74 3.13
CA ALA A 152 21.52 -16.88 2.53
C ALA A 152 22.96 -16.50 2.14
N ARG A 153 23.74 -16.03 3.13
CA ARG A 153 25.12 -15.52 2.93
C ARG A 153 26.20 -16.60 3.00
N ARG A 154 25.82 -17.83 3.35
CA ARG A 154 26.74 -18.96 3.47
C ARG A 154 27.16 -19.42 2.08
N THR A 155 28.35 -19.01 1.65
CA THR A 155 28.96 -19.39 0.36
C THR A 155 29.48 -20.83 0.35
N ASP A 156 29.55 -21.46 1.53
CA ASP A 156 29.99 -22.83 1.74
C ASP A 156 28.91 -23.88 1.49
N ILE A 157 27.64 -23.47 1.29
CA ILE A 157 26.51 -24.37 1.07
C ILE A 157 25.77 -24.01 -0.21
N ASP A 158 25.46 -25.04 -1.01
CA ASP A 158 24.58 -24.92 -2.17
C ASP A 158 23.12 -24.78 -1.75
N TYR A 159 22.41 -23.83 -2.35
CA TYR A 159 20.97 -23.64 -2.12
C TYR A 159 20.17 -24.24 -3.26
N ALA A 160 19.11 -24.96 -2.93
CA ALA A 160 18.11 -25.46 -3.85
C ALA A 160 16.81 -24.65 -3.73
N TRP A 161 16.02 -24.58 -4.79
CA TRP A 161 14.73 -23.89 -4.74
C TRP A 161 13.66 -24.73 -4.02
N GLY A 162 13.09 -24.19 -2.93
CA GLY A 162 11.91 -24.72 -2.26
C GLY A 162 10.64 -24.01 -2.70
N THR A 163 9.61 -24.75 -3.09
CA THR A 163 8.25 -24.20 -3.27
C THR A 163 7.51 -24.20 -1.94
N TRP A 164 6.78 -23.12 -1.68
CA TRP A 164 6.03 -22.95 -0.44
C TRP A 164 4.63 -22.43 -0.69
N ARG A 165 3.78 -22.65 0.30
CA ARG A 165 2.45 -22.03 0.38
C ARG A 165 2.24 -21.39 1.74
N SER A 166 1.31 -20.45 1.83
CA SER A 166 0.88 -19.93 3.12
C SER A 166 0.27 -21.04 3.97
N ALA A 167 0.64 -21.08 5.24
CA ALA A 167 0.05 -21.99 6.21
C ALA A 167 -1.43 -21.67 6.42
N THR A 168 -2.25 -22.72 6.49
CA THR A 168 -3.68 -22.58 6.85
C THR A 168 -3.85 -22.29 8.34
N LEU A 169 -5.00 -21.74 8.74
CA LEU A 169 -5.26 -21.47 10.14
C LEU A 169 -5.17 -22.74 11.00
N THR A 170 -5.71 -23.86 10.50
CA THR A 170 -5.66 -25.17 11.17
C THR A 170 -4.24 -25.65 11.39
N GLU A 171 -3.37 -25.57 10.38
CA GLU A 171 -1.97 -25.95 10.47
C GLU A 171 -1.23 -25.10 11.51
N LEU A 172 -1.46 -23.79 11.51
CA LEU A 172 -0.86 -22.87 12.46
C LEU A 172 -1.31 -23.09 13.90
N ILE A 173 -2.53 -23.60 14.11
CA ILE A 173 -3.05 -23.95 15.45
C ILE A 173 -2.41 -25.26 15.94
N ARG A 174 -2.27 -26.25 15.05
CA ARG A 174 -1.65 -27.56 15.37
C ARG A 174 -0.14 -27.50 15.58
N THR A 175 0.52 -26.44 15.13
CA THR A 175 1.97 -26.28 15.24
C THR A 175 2.38 -25.92 16.67
N TRP A 176 3.30 -26.72 17.21
CA TRP A 176 3.92 -26.46 18.51
C TRP A 176 4.94 -25.31 18.39
N PRO A 177 4.88 -24.29 19.26
CA PRO A 177 5.82 -23.18 19.24
C PRO A 177 7.21 -23.63 19.70
N ALA A 178 8.25 -23.03 19.12
CA ALA A 178 9.60 -23.09 19.67
C ALA A 178 9.64 -22.42 21.06
N ARG A 179 10.37 -23.04 22.00
CA ARG A 179 10.55 -22.49 23.36
C ARG A 179 11.56 -21.36 23.42
N ARG A 180 12.51 -21.32 22.48
CA ARG A 180 13.56 -20.32 22.38
C ARG A 180 13.44 -19.61 21.03
N GLU A 181 13.93 -18.39 20.97
CA GLU A 181 14.08 -17.69 19.70
C GLU A 181 15.13 -18.38 18.82
N ALA A 182 14.95 -18.25 17.50
CA ALA A 182 15.90 -18.78 16.54
C ALA A 182 17.28 -18.18 16.74
N SER A 183 18.26 -19.05 16.89
CA SER A 183 19.68 -18.71 16.95
C SER A 183 20.15 -18.09 15.64
N GLU A 184 21.28 -17.39 15.66
CA GLU A 184 21.87 -16.78 14.46
C GLU A 184 22.20 -17.84 13.39
N MET A 185 22.56 -19.05 13.81
CA MET A 185 22.77 -20.19 12.90
C MET A 185 21.47 -20.66 12.23
N GLU A 186 20.36 -20.70 12.96
CA GLU A 186 19.06 -21.07 12.38
C GLU A 186 18.51 -19.99 11.45
N ARG A 187 18.82 -18.71 11.75
CA ARG A 187 18.48 -17.59 10.87
C ARG A 187 19.34 -17.57 9.61
N SER A 188 20.63 -17.93 9.71
CA SER A 188 21.51 -18.04 8.55
C SER A 188 21.14 -19.23 7.65
N ARG A 189 20.61 -20.32 8.24
CA ARG A 189 19.97 -21.41 7.50
C ARG A 189 18.73 -20.95 6.70
N GLY A 190 18.08 -19.87 7.15
CA GLY A 190 16.95 -19.25 6.46
C GLY A 190 15.58 -19.80 6.84
N TRP A 191 15.50 -20.86 7.66
CA TRP A 191 14.24 -21.39 8.20
C TRP A 191 14.40 -21.96 9.62
N TRP A 192 13.36 -21.82 10.44
CA TRP A 192 13.33 -22.31 11.83
C TRP A 192 11.93 -22.68 12.30
N GLN A 193 11.84 -23.33 13.46
CA GLN A 193 10.56 -23.60 14.10
C GLN A 193 9.96 -22.30 14.64
N PRO A 194 8.71 -21.96 14.28
CA PRO A 194 8.15 -20.66 14.62
C PRO A 194 7.94 -20.50 16.13
N THR A 195 8.23 -19.32 16.63
CA THR A 195 7.99 -18.90 18.01
C THR A 195 6.51 -18.57 18.24
N LEU A 196 6.07 -18.50 19.50
CA LEU A 196 4.70 -18.13 19.83
C LEU A 196 4.29 -16.73 19.29
N PRO A 197 5.14 -15.68 19.38
CA PRO A 197 4.83 -14.39 18.77
C PRO A 197 4.63 -14.46 17.25
N GLU A 198 5.49 -15.18 16.52
CA GLU A 198 5.38 -15.36 15.07
C GLU A 198 4.09 -16.10 14.70
N LEU A 199 3.75 -17.17 15.44
CA LEU A 199 2.49 -17.90 15.24
C LEU A 199 1.27 -17.02 15.50
N ARG A 200 1.29 -16.11 16.49
CA ARG A 200 0.18 -15.18 16.76
C ARG A 200 -0.07 -14.25 15.57
N VAL A 201 0.99 -13.69 14.98
CA VAL A 201 0.90 -12.83 13.79
C VAL A 201 0.39 -13.64 12.59
N ALA A 202 0.96 -14.82 12.35
CA ALA A 202 0.54 -15.69 11.26
C ALA A 202 -0.94 -16.10 11.37
N ARG A 203 -1.40 -16.49 12.57
CA ARG A 203 -2.82 -16.84 12.84
C ARG A 203 -3.76 -15.65 12.60
N ARG A 204 -3.36 -14.44 12.98
CA ARG A 204 -4.14 -13.21 12.72
C ARG A 204 -4.27 -12.95 11.21
N ASN A 205 -3.17 -13.09 10.47
CA ASN A 205 -3.17 -12.89 9.02
C ASN A 205 -4.00 -13.97 8.32
N ALA A 206 -3.87 -15.24 8.71
CA ALA A 206 -4.66 -16.35 8.18
C ALA A 206 -6.17 -16.15 8.39
N ARG A 207 -6.60 -15.71 9.57
CA ARG A 207 -8.01 -15.36 9.85
C ARG A 207 -8.53 -14.27 8.92
N THR A 208 -7.73 -13.23 8.67
CA THR A 208 -8.11 -12.15 7.75
C THR A 208 -8.24 -12.65 6.32
N ILE A 209 -7.33 -13.51 5.87
CA ILE A 209 -7.37 -14.12 4.53
C ILE A 209 -8.61 -15.01 4.38
N GLU A 210 -8.92 -15.86 5.36
CA GLU A 210 -10.12 -16.70 5.36
C GLU A 210 -11.41 -15.87 5.32
N ARG A 211 -11.49 -14.79 6.12
CA ARG A 211 -12.64 -13.87 6.07
C ARG A 211 -12.82 -13.24 4.69
N ARG A 212 -11.73 -12.80 4.05
CA ARG A 212 -11.78 -12.24 2.70
C ARG A 212 -12.21 -13.26 1.66
N ARG A 213 -11.74 -14.50 1.76
CA ARG A 213 -12.18 -15.61 0.89
C ARG A 213 -13.67 -15.86 1.06
N ARG A 214 -14.15 -16.02 2.31
CA ARG A 214 -15.58 -16.19 2.60
C ARG A 214 -16.43 -15.04 2.06
N ASN A 215 -16.02 -13.78 2.26
CA ASN A 215 -16.77 -12.63 1.74
C ASN A 215 -16.78 -12.57 0.20
N ARG A 216 -15.74 -13.06 -0.46
CA ARG A 216 -15.69 -13.15 -1.92
C ARG A 216 -16.58 -14.27 -2.44
N ASP A 217 -16.57 -15.41 -1.77
CA ASP A 217 -17.37 -16.58 -2.13
C ASP A 217 -18.86 -16.39 -1.80
N LEU A 218 -19.19 -15.49 -0.87
CA LEU A 218 -20.54 -14.99 -0.54
C LEU A 218 -20.90 -13.69 -1.30
N GLY A 219 -20.04 -13.19 -2.19
CA GLY A 219 -20.35 -12.10 -3.10
C GLY A 219 -21.39 -12.55 -4.13
N PRO A 220 -22.22 -11.64 -4.67
CA PRO A 220 -23.54 -11.96 -5.18
C PRO A 220 -23.47 -12.96 -6.34
N THR A 221 -23.81 -14.22 -6.07
CA THR A 221 -24.63 -14.99 -7.00
C THR A 221 -25.92 -14.20 -7.19
N SER A 222 -26.20 -13.88 -8.45
CA SER A 222 -27.32 -13.10 -8.98
C SER A 222 -28.67 -13.38 -8.32
#